data_AF-A0A7C0XD67-F1
#
_entry.id   AF-A0A7C0XD67-F1
#
_cell.length_a   1.000
_cell.length_b   1.000
_cell.length_c   1.000
_cell.angle_alpha   90.00
_cell.angle_beta   90.00
_cell.angle_gamma   90.00
#
_symmetry.space_group_name_H-M   'P 1'
#
loop_
_entity.id
_entity.type
_entity.pdbx_description
1 polymer ?
#
loop_
_entity_poly.entity_id
_entity_poly.type
_entity_poly.pdbx_seq_one_letter_code
_entity_poly.pdbx_strand_id
1 'polypeptide(L)'
;MKNKIKFIWIFVAAVILTAVLLLHYNDNELLPDDLAGRWTTSAPEYAERFLELSQVTVIFGIGKDNIVVNFISSVDKRTEDGVALYTIRYRDLDKTEGYIAFYWYPSEKVIRLKNQKQMIWKKTKEPFRPL
;
A
#
# COMPACT_ATOMS: atom_id res chain seq x y z
N MET A 1 0.89 46.17 28.87
CA MET A 1 -0.10 45.75 27.84
C MET A 1 0.53 45.14 26.59
N LYS A 2 1.53 45.79 25.96
CA LYS A 2 2.21 45.29 24.73
C LYS A 2 2.77 43.86 24.83
N ASN A 3 3.31 43.47 25.98
CA ASN A 3 3.90 42.12 26.15
C ASN A 3 2.84 41.02 26.15
N LYS A 4 1.65 41.28 26.71
CA LYS A 4 0.53 40.31 26.71
C LYS A 4 0.02 40.04 25.29
N ILE A 5 -0.04 41.06 24.44
CA ILE A 5 -0.43 40.92 23.03
C ILE A 5 0.60 40.09 22.26
N LYS A 6 1.90 40.31 22.48
CA LYS A 6 2.97 39.48 21.87
C LYS A 6 2.89 38.02 22.29
N PHE A 7 2.62 37.73 23.58
CA PHE A 7 2.43 36.35 24.05
C PHE A 7 1.23 35.66 23.42
N ILE A 8 0.12 36.38 23.19
CA ILE A 8 -1.06 35.85 22.48
C ILE A 8 -0.70 35.45 21.05
N TRP A 9 0.02 36.31 20.32
CA TRP A 9 0.43 36.00 18.94
C TRP A 9 1.41 34.83 18.86
N ILE A 10 2.35 34.72 19.81
CA ILE A 10 3.27 33.57 19.90
C ILE A 10 2.47 32.28 20.16
N PHE A 11 1.48 32.33 21.06
CA PHE A 11 0.64 31.18 21.36
C PHE A 11 -0.21 30.75 20.15
N VAL A 12 -0.82 31.70 19.44
CA VAL A 12 -1.58 31.43 18.21
C VAL A 12 -0.69 30.81 17.14
N ALA A 13 0.52 31.35 16.93
CA ALA A 13 1.47 30.77 15.98
C ALA A 13 1.88 29.35 16.34
N ALA A 14 2.10 29.06 17.63
CA ALA A 14 2.43 27.72 18.11
C ALA A 14 1.28 26.71 17.91
N VAL A 15 0.03 27.13 18.13
CA VAL A 15 -1.17 26.31 17.89
C VAL A 15 -1.36 26.02 16.39
N ILE A 16 -1.15 27.03 15.53
CA ILE A 16 -1.23 26.83 14.07
C ILE A 16 -0.13 25.87 13.60
N LEU A 17 1.11 26.03 14.09
CA LEU A 17 2.22 25.15 13.73
C LEU A 17 1.96 23.70 14.16
N THR A 18 1.44 23.48 15.37
CA THR A 18 1.07 22.14 15.84
C THR A 18 -0.09 21.54 15.04
N ALA A 19 -1.12 22.32 14.69
CA ALA A 19 -2.21 21.85 13.84
C ALA A 19 -1.71 21.45 12.43
N VAL A 20 -0.81 22.23 11.84
CA VAL A 20 -0.19 21.90 10.54
C VAL A 20 0.64 20.62 10.62
N LEU A 21 1.40 20.42 11.70
CA LEU A 21 2.18 19.19 11.90
C LEU A 21 1.28 17.96 12.10
N LEU A 22 0.15 18.09 12.80
CA LEU A 22 -0.83 17.01 12.98
C LEU A 22 -1.54 16.64 11.68
N LEU A 23 -1.77 17.60 10.78
CA LEU A 23 -2.32 17.33 9.44
C LEU A 23 -1.35 16.62 8.50
N HIS A 24 -0.04 16.70 8.77
CA HIS A 24 1.00 15.99 8.01
C HIS A 24 1.39 14.64 8.63
N TYR A 25 0.70 14.22 9.70
CA TYR A 25 0.88 12.88 10.24
C TYR A 25 0.28 11.87 9.26
N ASN A 26 1.13 11.39 8.36
CA ASN A 26 0.80 10.35 7.43
C ASN A 26 0.90 9.02 8.18
N ASP A 27 -0.23 8.52 8.69
CA ASP A 27 -0.36 7.15 9.18
C ASP A 27 -0.17 6.20 7.98
N ASN A 28 1.09 5.94 7.63
CA ASN A 28 1.42 4.85 6.75
C ASN A 28 1.04 3.57 7.50
N GLU A 29 -0.11 2.98 7.16
CA GLU A 29 -0.44 1.66 7.67
C GLU A 29 0.64 0.68 7.21
N LEU A 30 0.97 -0.27 8.08
CA LEU A 30 1.76 -1.43 7.66
C LEU A 30 0.84 -2.41 6.94
N LEU A 31 1.37 -3.10 5.95
CA LEU A 31 0.62 -4.16 5.29
C LEU A 31 0.42 -5.29 6.30
N PRO A 32 -0.81 -5.81 6.53
CA PRO A 32 -0.99 -6.99 7.36
C PRO A 32 -0.12 -8.17 6.91
N ASP A 33 0.45 -8.92 7.84
CA ASP A 33 1.29 -10.08 7.52
C ASP A 33 0.56 -11.14 6.69
N ASP A 34 -0.76 -11.24 6.86
CA ASP A 34 -1.63 -12.08 6.05
C ASP A 34 -1.63 -11.72 4.56
N LEU A 35 -1.31 -10.47 4.21
CA LEU A 35 -1.17 -10.02 2.83
C LEU A 35 0.24 -10.21 2.27
N ALA A 36 1.26 -10.31 3.12
CA ALA A 36 2.64 -10.51 2.70
C ALA A 36 2.86 -11.90 2.10
N GLY A 37 3.31 -11.97 0.85
CA GLY A 37 3.59 -13.20 0.12
C GLY A 37 3.28 -13.08 -1.36
N ARG A 38 3.44 -14.21 -2.07
CA ARG A 38 3.19 -14.31 -3.50
C ARG A 38 1.73 -14.65 -3.78
N TRP A 39 1.15 -13.94 -4.73
CA TRP A 39 -0.22 -14.05 -5.19
C TRP A 39 -0.24 -14.41 -6.67
N THR A 40 -1.01 -15.43 -7.03
CA THR A 40 -1.15 -15.94 -8.40
C THR A 40 -2.62 -16.13 -8.75
N THR A 41 -2.93 -16.21 -10.03
CA THR A 41 -4.28 -16.46 -10.55
C THR A 41 -4.26 -17.69 -11.45
N SER A 42 -5.40 -18.37 -11.61
CA SER A 42 -5.55 -19.49 -12.54
C SER A 42 -5.85 -19.05 -13.98
N ALA A 43 -5.91 -17.75 -14.24
CA ALA A 43 -6.15 -17.22 -15.58
C ALA A 43 -4.96 -17.55 -16.52
N PRO A 44 -5.19 -18.23 -17.67
CA PRO A 44 -4.10 -18.69 -18.54
C PRO A 44 -3.16 -17.57 -19.01
N GLU A 45 -3.69 -16.38 -19.27
CA GLU A 45 -2.93 -15.20 -19.70
C GLU A 45 -2.01 -14.61 -18.60
N TYR A 46 -2.10 -15.15 -17.37
CA TYR A 46 -1.27 -14.82 -16.22
C TYR A 46 -0.49 -16.02 -15.67
N ALA A 47 -0.38 -17.13 -16.41
CA ALA A 47 0.25 -18.36 -15.92
C ALA A 47 1.71 -18.18 -15.40
N GLU A 48 2.45 -17.22 -15.96
CA GLU A 48 3.82 -16.86 -15.55
C GLU A 48 3.89 -15.51 -14.82
N ARG A 49 2.75 -14.99 -14.37
CA ARG A 49 2.65 -13.68 -13.73
C ARG A 49 2.24 -13.81 -12.28
N PHE A 50 2.83 -12.98 -11.44
CA PHE A 50 2.52 -12.96 -10.02
C PHE A 50 2.59 -11.54 -9.47
N LEU A 51 1.92 -11.35 -8.34
CA LEU A 51 2.06 -10.17 -7.48
C LEU A 51 2.65 -10.66 -6.16
N GLU A 52 3.78 -10.11 -5.75
CA GLU A 52 4.39 -10.46 -4.48
C GLU A 52 4.50 -9.22 -3.61
N LEU A 53 3.95 -9.32 -2.40
CA LEU A 53 3.84 -8.24 -1.44
C LEU A 53 4.73 -8.54 -0.24
N SER A 54 5.44 -7.54 0.25
CA SER A 54 6.11 -7.58 1.55
C SER A 54 5.77 -6.32 2.35
N GLN A 55 6.38 -6.15 3.52
CA GLN A 55 6.26 -4.91 4.28
C GLN A 55 6.88 -3.70 3.59
N VAL A 56 7.79 -3.92 2.63
CA VAL A 56 8.62 -2.86 2.03
C VAL A 56 8.61 -2.86 0.51
N THR A 57 8.12 -3.92 -0.14
CA THR A 57 8.17 -4.08 -1.59
C THR A 57 6.87 -4.59 -2.18
N VAL A 58 6.61 -4.15 -3.42
CA VAL A 58 5.67 -4.76 -4.36
C VAL A 58 6.48 -5.24 -5.56
N ILE A 59 6.44 -6.55 -5.80
CA ILE A 59 7.14 -7.18 -6.93
C ILE A 59 6.09 -7.69 -7.93
N PHE A 60 6.26 -7.32 -9.19
CA PHE A 60 5.45 -7.85 -10.29
C PHE A 60 6.26 -8.85 -11.09
N GLY A 61 5.80 -10.10 -11.17
CA GLY A 61 6.26 -11.04 -12.18
C GLY A 61 5.54 -10.75 -13.50
N ILE A 62 6.29 -10.36 -14.53
CA ILE A 62 5.74 -9.94 -15.84
C ILE A 62 5.88 -11.02 -16.93
N GLY A 63 6.37 -12.21 -16.56
CA GLY A 63 6.55 -13.39 -17.42
C GLY A 63 8.01 -13.63 -17.83
N LYS A 64 8.33 -14.86 -18.26
CA LYS A 64 9.68 -15.26 -18.69
C LYS A 64 10.80 -14.90 -17.69
N ASP A 65 10.55 -15.18 -16.40
CA ASP A 65 11.46 -14.88 -15.28
C ASP A 65 11.80 -13.38 -15.07
N ASN A 66 11.11 -12.47 -15.76
CA ASN A 66 11.29 -11.03 -15.56
C ASN A 66 10.44 -10.55 -14.39
N ILE A 67 11.05 -9.71 -13.55
CA ILE A 67 10.38 -9.08 -12.43
C ILE A 67 10.59 -7.57 -12.43
N VAL A 68 9.65 -6.85 -11.84
CA VAL A 68 9.76 -5.43 -11.54
C VAL A 68 9.63 -5.27 -10.03
N VAL A 69 10.70 -4.81 -9.39
CA VAL A 69 10.74 -4.56 -7.94
C VAL A 69 10.43 -3.08 -7.70
N ASN A 70 9.46 -2.83 -6.83
CA ASN A 70 9.09 -1.48 -6.41
C ASN A 70 9.10 -1.40 -4.89
N PHE A 71 9.50 -0.25 -4.36
CA PHE A 71 9.53 0.03 -2.93
C PHE A 71 8.25 0.73 -2.49
N ILE A 72 7.61 0.21 -1.45
CA ILE A 72 6.39 0.78 -0.87
C ILE A 72 6.71 2.14 -0.25
N SER A 73 5.95 3.16 -0.65
CA SER A 73 6.03 4.50 -0.07
C SER A 73 4.90 4.78 0.91
N SER A 74 3.71 4.23 0.66
CA SER A 74 2.60 4.24 1.61
C SER A 74 1.60 3.11 1.36
N VAL A 75 0.87 2.74 2.40
CA VAL A 75 -0.28 1.86 2.33
C VAL A 75 -1.46 2.59 2.96
N ASP A 76 -2.53 2.71 2.19
CA ASP A 76 -3.81 3.21 2.67
C ASP A 76 -4.80 2.04 2.74
N LYS A 77 -5.57 1.97 3.82
CA LYS A 77 -6.69 1.04 3.97
C LYS A 77 -7.98 1.82 4.12
N ARG A 78 -9.02 1.37 3.42
CA ARG A 78 -10.38 1.84 3.64
C ARG A 78 -11.37 0.69 3.48
N THR A 79 -12.61 0.92 3.90
CA THR A 79 -13.70 -0.01 3.63
C THR A 79 -14.53 0.50 2.47
N GLU A 80 -14.84 -0.36 1.51
CA GLU A 80 -15.70 -0.08 0.35
C GLU A 80 -16.67 -1.26 0.19
N ASP A 81 -17.98 -1.00 0.22
CA ASP A 81 -19.04 -2.02 0.17
C ASP A 81 -18.87 -3.15 1.22
N GLY A 82 -18.38 -2.80 2.41
CA GLY A 82 -18.14 -3.76 3.49
C GLY A 82 -16.88 -4.61 3.34
N VAL A 83 -16.06 -4.36 2.31
CA VAL A 83 -14.80 -5.07 2.04
C VAL A 83 -13.61 -4.14 2.24
N ALA A 84 -12.52 -4.66 2.82
CA ALA A 84 -11.28 -3.90 2.96
C ALA A 84 -10.63 -3.68 1.58
N LEU A 85 -10.44 -2.42 1.19
CA LEU A 85 -9.67 -2.00 0.03
C LEU A 85 -8.32 -1.44 0.50
N TYR A 86 -7.26 -2.07 0.03
CA TYR A 86 -5.89 -1.60 0.20
C TYR A 86 -5.46 -0.83 -1.06
N THR A 87 -4.77 0.29 -0.87
CA THR A 87 -4.06 1.03 -1.91
C THR A 87 -2.60 1.14 -1.49
N ILE A 88 -1.71 0.47 -2.22
CA ILE A 88 -0.27 0.54 -1.99
C ILE A 88 0.31 1.50 -3.02
N ARG A 89 0.91 2.60 -2.57
CA ARG A 89 1.76 3.46 -3.40
C ARG A 89 3.19 2.93 -3.36
N TYR A 90 3.86 2.94 -4.50
CA TYR A 90 5.22 2.44 -4.63
C TYR A 90 6.04 3.28 -5.60
N ARG A 91 7.36 3.10 -5.53
CA ARG A 91 8.33 3.71 -6.46
C ARG A 91 9.32 2.69 -6.99
N ASP A 92 9.67 2.82 -8.25
CA ASP A 92 10.80 2.07 -8.84
C ASP A 92 12.15 2.73 -8.49
N LEU A 93 13.24 2.16 -9.01
CA LEU A 93 14.61 2.68 -8.82
C LEU A 93 14.81 4.07 -9.44
N ASP A 94 14.06 4.38 -10.50
CA ASP A 94 14.07 5.67 -11.20
C ASP A 94 13.15 6.71 -10.52
N LYS A 95 12.56 6.35 -9.37
CA LYS A 95 11.61 7.14 -8.57
C LYS A 95 10.29 7.41 -9.28
N THR A 96 9.96 6.66 -10.32
CA THR A 96 8.64 6.70 -10.94
C THR A 96 7.61 6.19 -9.94
N GLU A 97 6.58 7.00 -9.69
CA GLU A 97 5.51 6.63 -8.78
C GLU A 97 4.45 5.77 -9.48
N GLY A 98 3.99 4.75 -8.77
CA GLY A 98 2.87 3.92 -9.17
C GLY A 98 2.01 3.56 -7.97
N TYR A 99 0.87 2.92 -8.25
CA TYR A 99 0.03 2.36 -7.20
C TYR A 99 -0.68 1.10 -7.67
N ILE A 100 -1.01 0.25 -6.71
CA ILE A 100 -1.90 -0.90 -6.88
C ILE A 100 -3.01 -0.82 -5.84
N ALA A 101 -4.23 -1.12 -6.26
CA ALA A 101 -5.38 -1.20 -5.36
C ALA A 101 -6.04 -2.56 -5.47
N PHE A 102 -6.35 -3.18 -4.33
CA PHE A 102 -6.98 -4.51 -4.28
C PHE A 102 -7.90 -4.66 -3.07
N TYR A 103 -8.95 -5.44 -3.25
CA TYR A 103 -9.85 -5.86 -2.19
C TYR A 103 -9.29 -7.11 -1.51
N TRP A 104 -9.36 -7.16 -0.18
CA TRP A 104 -8.97 -8.31 0.63
C TRP A 104 -10.19 -9.04 1.19
N TYR A 105 -10.31 -10.33 0.89
CA TYR A 105 -11.37 -11.22 1.38
C TYR A 105 -10.75 -12.23 2.37
N PRO A 106 -10.69 -11.90 3.67
CA PRO A 106 -9.98 -12.71 4.67
C PRO A 106 -10.54 -14.12 4.85
N SER A 107 -11.86 -14.29 4.72
CA SER A 107 -12.53 -15.60 4.83
C SER A 107 -12.09 -16.58 3.74
N GLU A 108 -11.89 -16.08 2.52
CA GLU A 108 -11.48 -16.87 1.35
C GLU A 108 -9.95 -16.89 1.19
N LYS A 109 -9.22 -16.02 1.90
CA LYS A 109 -7.79 -15.76 1.73
C LYS A 109 -7.42 -15.41 0.28
N VAL A 110 -8.22 -14.53 -0.34
CA VAL A 110 -8.00 -14.06 -1.71
C VAL A 110 -7.95 -12.55 -1.81
N ILE A 111 -7.18 -12.05 -2.77
CA ILE A 111 -7.25 -10.66 -3.19
C ILE A 111 -7.90 -10.55 -4.57
N ARG A 112 -8.52 -9.41 -4.83
CA ARG A 112 -9.06 -9.06 -6.15
C ARG A 112 -8.62 -7.65 -6.51
N LEU A 113 -7.93 -7.47 -7.63
CA LEU A 113 -7.47 -6.15 -8.04
C LEU A 113 -8.65 -5.24 -8.36
N LYS A 114 -8.56 -3.96 -8.00
CA LYS A 114 -9.67 -3.00 -8.15
C LYS A 114 -10.09 -2.83 -9.61
N ASN A 115 -9.13 -2.87 -10.53
CA ASN A 115 -9.34 -2.80 -11.98
C ASN A 115 -9.68 -4.15 -12.63
N GLN A 116 -9.66 -5.26 -11.89
CA GLN A 116 -9.91 -6.62 -12.39
C GLN A 116 -10.67 -7.46 -11.34
N LYS A 117 -11.83 -6.97 -10.88
CA LYS A 117 -12.59 -7.58 -9.77
C LYS A 117 -13.05 -9.02 -10.03
N GLN A 118 -13.12 -9.44 -11.30
CA GLN A 118 -13.44 -10.80 -11.70
C GLN A 118 -12.30 -11.79 -11.45
N MET A 119 -11.06 -11.31 -11.33
CA MET A 119 -9.89 -12.17 -11.20
C MET A 119 -9.60 -12.46 -9.72
N ILE A 120 -9.50 -13.74 -9.40
CA ILE A 120 -9.20 -14.21 -8.05
C ILE A 120 -7.71 -14.50 -7.95
N TRP A 121 -7.03 -13.76 -7.08
CA TRP A 121 -5.64 -13.97 -6.77
C TRP A 121 -5.52 -14.72 -5.45
N LYS A 122 -4.84 -15.86 -5.45
CA LYS A 122 -4.64 -16.73 -4.30
C LYS A 122 -3.19 -16.70 -3.87
N LYS A 123 -2.99 -16.75 -2.55
CA LYS A 123 -1.65 -16.82 -1.97
C LYS A 123 -1.01 -18.17 -2.29
N THR A 124 0.17 -18.17 -2.88
CA THR A 124 0.95 -19.38 -3.11
C THR A 124 1.56 -19.85 -1.79
N LYS A 125 1.75 -21.17 -1.64
CA LYS A 125 2.47 -21.75 -0.49
C LYS A 125 4.00 -21.58 -0.59
N GLU A 126 4.49 -21.05 -1.70
CA GLU A 126 5.92 -20.84 -1.90
C GLU A 126 6.42 -19.74 -0.97
N PRO A 127 7.55 -19.97 -0.26
CA PRO A 127 8.12 -18.96 0.62
C PRO A 127 8.60 -17.75 -0.19
N PHE A 128 8.51 -16.58 0.42
CA PHE A 128 9.15 -15.36 -0.06
C PHE A 128 10.63 -15.67 -0.35
N ARG A 129 11.07 -15.52 -1.61
CA ARG A 129 12.48 -15.61 -1.97
C ARG A 129 13.00 -14.18 -2.12
N PRO A 130 13.69 -13.61 -1.11
CA PRO A 130 14.49 -12.43 -1.37
C PRO A 130 15.54 -12.82 -2.42
N LEU A 131 15.56 -12.09 -3.54
CA LEU A 131 16.65 -12.16 -4.51
C LEU A 131 17.94 -11.57 -3.90
#